data_AF-A0A3C1BCW4-F1
#
_entry.id   AF-A0A3C1BCW4-F1
#
_cell.length_a   1.000
_cell.length_b   1.000
_cell.length_c   1.000
_cell.angle_alpha   90.00
_cell.angle_beta   90.00
_cell.angle_gamma   90.00
#
_symmetry.space_group_name_H-M   'P 1'
#
loop_
_entity.id
_entity.type
_entity.pdbx_description
1 polymer ?
#
loop_
_entity_poly.entity_id
_entity_poly.type
_entity_poly.pdbx_seq_one_letter_code
_entity_poly.pdbx_strand_id
1 'polypeptide(L)' 'MNKKNIETFNKSRPLFSGLKSYSVDEILAAGGTTAFANKMGKNPQNIIKRLEKLPKDAFLTDEEVETALKMLKESK' A
#
# COMPACT_ATOMS: atom_id res chain seq x y z
N MET A 1 1.93 -18.19 36.35
CA MET A 1 1.72 -16.83 35.79
C MET A 1 2.98 -16.41 35.03
N ASN A 2 3.01 -16.58 33.71
CA ASN A 2 4.15 -16.16 32.87
C ASN A 2 3.87 -14.78 32.28
N LYS A 3 4.58 -13.75 32.77
CA LYS A 3 4.57 -12.42 32.17
C LYS A 3 5.47 -12.44 30.93
N LYS A 4 4.86 -12.34 29.73
CA LYS A 4 5.59 -12.15 28.48
C LYS A 4 6.16 -10.73 28.48
N ASN A 5 7.48 -10.59 28.37
CA ASN A 5 8.14 -9.30 28.14
C ASN A 5 7.62 -8.73 26.81
N ILE A 6 6.98 -7.57 26.88
CA ILE A 6 6.62 -6.78 25.69
C ILE A 6 7.87 -5.96 25.39
N GLU A 7 8.61 -6.34 24.35
CA GLU A 7 9.68 -5.50 23.82
C GLU A 7 9.07 -4.18 23.34
N THR A 8 9.30 -3.13 24.10
CA THR A 8 8.91 -1.76 23.74
C THR A 8 9.66 -1.37 22.48
N PHE A 9 8.93 -1.21 21.38
CA PHE A 9 9.45 -0.83 20.07
C PHE A 9 10.22 0.49 20.18
N ASN A 10 11.53 0.41 19.97
CA ASN A 10 12.46 1.51 20.17
C ASN A 10 12.20 2.62 19.13
N LYS A 11 11.96 3.84 19.65
CA LYS A 11 11.48 5.03 18.95
C LYS A 11 12.65 5.81 18.36
N SER A 12 13.16 5.48 17.16
CA SER A 12 14.01 6.42 16.38
C SER A 12 14.36 6.05 14.92
N ARG A 13 13.64 5.15 14.23
CA ARG A 13 13.84 5.04 12.77
C ARG A 13 12.90 6.01 12.06
N PRO A 14 13.40 6.92 11.20
CA PRO A 14 12.52 7.67 10.31
C PRO A 14 11.60 6.68 9.60
N LEU A 15 10.30 6.94 9.57
CA LEU A 15 9.28 6.06 8.99
C LEU A 15 9.61 5.63 7.53
N PHE A 16 10.51 6.36 6.88
CA PHE A 16 10.95 6.20 5.50
C PHE A 16 12.39 5.71 5.34
N SER A 17 13.13 5.41 6.41
CA SER A 17 14.58 5.12 6.33
C SER A 17 14.93 3.81 5.62
N GLY A 18 13.95 3.07 5.12
CA GLY A 18 14.14 1.86 4.30
C GLY A 18 13.33 1.87 2.99
N LEU A 19 12.61 2.96 2.68
CA LEU A 19 11.80 3.05 1.47
C LEU A 19 12.63 3.67 0.35
N LYS A 20 12.69 3.00 -0.81
CA LYS A 20 13.32 3.55 -2.00
C LYS A 20 12.42 4.65 -2.57
N SER A 21 12.89 5.89 -2.58
CA SER A 21 12.28 7.01 -3.29
C SER A 21 12.92 7.15 -4.67
N TYR A 22 12.12 7.59 -5.65
CA TYR A 22 12.57 7.87 -7.00
C TYR A 22 12.16 9.28 -7.39
N SER A 23 13.03 10.00 -8.10
CA SER A 23 12.75 11.34 -8.58
C SER A 23 11.79 11.31 -9.76
N VAL A 24 11.17 12.46 -10.03
CA VAL A 24 10.30 12.63 -11.21
C VAL A 24 11.13 12.41 -12.49
N ASP A 25 12.37 12.90 -12.53
CA ASP A 25 13.27 12.74 -13.68
C ASP A 25 13.57 11.27 -13.96
N GLU A 26 13.77 10.44 -12.92
CA GLU A 26 13.97 9.00 -13.07
C GLU A 26 12.74 8.31 -13.67
N ILE A 27 11.55 8.71 -13.27
CA ILE A 27 10.29 8.19 -13.78
C ILE A 27 10.09 8.61 -15.24
N LEU A 28 10.37 9.87 -15.57
CA LEU A 28 10.26 10.39 -16.93
C LEU A 28 11.29 9.75 -17.87
N ALA A 29 12.53 9.61 -17.43
CA ALA A 29 13.60 8.95 -18.20
C ALA A 29 13.29 7.47 -18.47
N ALA A 30 12.52 6.82 -17.58
CA ALA A 30 12.02 5.46 -17.81
C ALA A 30 10.86 5.38 -18.83
N GLY A 31 10.38 6.52 -19.36
CA GLY A 31 9.23 6.58 -20.27
C GLY A 31 7.89 6.79 -19.56
N GLY A 32 7.89 7.31 -18.33
CA GLY A 32 6.69 7.55 -17.51
C GLY A 32 6.42 6.46 -16.47
N THR A 33 5.37 6.65 -15.67
CA THR A 33 5.05 5.82 -14.50
C THR A 33 4.81 4.35 -14.84
N THR A 34 4.12 4.07 -15.95
CA THR A 34 3.83 2.70 -16.38
C THR A 34 5.09 1.94 -16.78
N ALA A 35 5.95 2.58 -17.58
CA ALA A 35 7.22 1.98 -18.02
C ALA A 35 8.19 1.81 -16.84
N PHE A 36 8.22 2.78 -15.92
CA PHE A 36 8.96 2.69 -14.67
C PHE A 36 8.49 1.51 -13.80
N ALA A 37 7.16 1.33 -13.62
CA ALA A 37 6.60 0.20 -12.87
C ALA A 37 6.99 -1.15 -13.49
N ASN A 38 6.93 -1.27 -14.83
CA ASN A 38 7.36 -2.46 -15.54
C ASN A 38 8.86 -2.73 -15.35
N LYS A 39 9.73 -1.70 -15.42
CA LYS A 39 11.17 -1.81 -15.14
C LYS A 39 11.45 -2.29 -13.71
N MET A 40 10.59 -1.94 -12.77
CA MET A 40 10.64 -2.36 -11.37
C MET A 40 10.04 -3.76 -11.13
N GLY A 41 9.66 -4.49 -12.18
CA GLY A 41 8.99 -5.79 -12.09
C GLY A 41 7.58 -5.72 -11.50
N LYS A 42 7.01 -4.51 -11.38
CA LYS A 42 5.66 -4.26 -10.89
C LYS A 42 4.71 -4.25 -12.08
N ASN A 43 4.30 -5.44 -12.51
CA ASN A 43 3.31 -5.59 -13.58
C ASN A 43 1.88 -5.42 -13.00
N PRO A 44 1.06 -4.48 -13.51
CA PRO A 44 -0.34 -4.34 -13.11
C PRO A 44 -1.16 -5.63 -13.23
N GLN A 45 -0.85 -6.49 -14.21
CA GLN A 45 -1.51 -7.78 -14.39
C GLN A 45 -1.32 -8.72 -13.20
N ASN A 46 -0.19 -8.61 -12.49
CA ASN A 46 0.04 -9.41 -11.29
C ASN A 46 -0.83 -8.94 -10.12
N ILE A 47 -1.18 -7.66 -10.08
CA ILE A 47 -2.11 -7.12 -9.07
C ILE A 47 -3.51 -7.64 -9.37
N ILE A 48 -3.97 -7.53 -10.63
CA ILE A 48 -5.28 -8.03 -11.06
C ILE A 48 -5.44 -9.52 -10.72
N LYS A 49 -4.47 -10.37 -11.12
CA LYS A 49 -4.47 -11.80 -10.81
C LYS A 49 -4.49 -12.11 -9.31
N ARG A 50 -3.94 -11.23 -8.47
CA ARG A 50 -3.97 -11.39 -7.01
C ARG A 50 -5.32 -10.97 -6.44
N LEU A 51 -5.90 -9.89 -6.95
CA LEU A 51 -7.23 -9.42 -6.56
C LEU A 51 -8.30 -10.45 -6.93
N GLU A 52 -8.22 -11.05 -8.12
CA GLU A 52 -9.14 -12.12 -8.54
C GLU A 52 -9.07 -13.39 -7.69
N LYS A 53 -7.93 -13.63 -7.03
CA LYS A 53 -7.75 -14.79 -6.13
C LYS A 53 -8.24 -14.53 -4.71
N LEU A 54 -8.58 -13.29 -4.38
CA LEU A 54 -9.09 -12.98 -3.05
C LEU A 54 -10.50 -13.58 -2.89
N PRO A 55 -10.87 -13.99 -1.67
CA PRO A 55 -12.21 -14.45 -1.41
C PRO A 55 -13.20 -13.28 -1.53
N LYS A 56 -14.47 -13.59 -1.81
CA LYS A 56 -15.47 -12.56 -2.17
C LYS A 56 -15.76 -11.57 -1.03
N ASP A 57 -15.55 -12.00 0.21
CA ASP A 57 -15.66 -11.23 1.44
C ASP A 57 -14.42 -10.35 1.73
N ALA A 58 -13.36 -10.43 0.92
CA ALA A 58 -12.21 -9.54 1.04
C ALA A 58 -12.48 -8.13 0.48
N PHE A 59 -13.54 -7.96 -0.30
CA PHE A 59 -13.96 -6.68 -0.84
C PHE A 59 -15.11 -6.12 0.00
N LEU A 60 -15.09 -4.81 0.18
CA LEU A 60 -16.18 -4.10 0.85
C LEU A 60 -17.46 -4.24 0.02
N THR A 61 -18.58 -4.39 0.72
CA THR A 61 -19.90 -4.24 0.09
C THR A 61 -20.16 -2.77 -0.26
N ASP A 62 -21.14 -2.52 -1.13
CA ASP A 62 -21.51 -1.15 -1.51
C ASP A 62 -21.86 -0.28 -0.30
N GLU A 63 -22.54 -0.86 0.70
CA GLU A 63 -22.91 -0.20 1.97
C GLU A 63 -21.69 0.15 2.82
N GLU A 64 -20.71 -0.75 2.89
CA GLU A 64 -19.45 -0.54 3.59
C GLU A 64 -18.59 0.52 2.89
N VAL A 65 -18.59 0.54 1.55
CA VAL A 65 -17.91 1.57 0.76
C VAL A 65 -18.52 2.94 1.02
N GLU A 66 -19.86 3.06 1.00
CA GLU A 66 -20.54 4.33 1.28
C GLU A 66 -20.21 4.83 2.69
N THR A 67 -20.24 3.94 3.67
CA THR A 67 -19.91 4.25 5.06
C THR A 67 -18.45 4.72 5.21
N ALA A 68 -17.51 4.00 4.60
CA ALA A 68 -16.09 4.35 4.64
C ALA A 68 -15.81 5.70 3.99
N LEU A 69 -16.46 6.00 2.85
CA LEU A 69 -16.35 7.29 2.17
C LEU A 69 -16.92 8.44 3.00
N LYS A 70 -18.02 8.21 3.72
CA LYS A 70 -18.60 9.19 4.63
C LYS A 70 -17.66 9.50 5.79
N MET A 71 -17.12 8.48 6.45
CA MET A 71 -16.15 8.64 7.53
C MET A 71 -14.88 9.39 7.07
N LEU A 72 -14.38 9.08 5.87
CA LEU A 72 -13.20 9.76 5.32
C LEU A 72 -13.45 11.26 5.12
N LYS A 73 -14.64 11.64 4.62
CA LYS A 73 -15.02 13.05 4.42
C LYS A 73 -15.17 13.80 5.74
N GLU A 74 -15.70 13.15 6.78
CA GLU A 74 -15.90 13.73 8.10
C GLU A 74 -14.60 13.83 8.92
N SER A 75 -13.59 13.02 8.58
CA SER A 75 -12.26 13.02 9.24
C SER A 75 -11.29 14.12 8.77
N LYS A 76 -11.75 15.02 7.88
CA LYS A 76 -10.94 16.07 7.26
C LYS A 76 -11.31 17.44 7.82
#